data_AF-A0A6N9QKL9-F1
#
_entry.id   AF-A0A6N9QKL9-F1
#
_cell.length_a   1.000
_cell.length_b   1.000
_cell.length_c   1.000
_cell.angle_alpha   90.00
_cell.angle_beta   90.00
_cell.angle_gamma   90.00
#
_symmetry.space_group_name_H-M   'P 1'
#
loop_
_entity.id
_entity.type
_entity.pdbx_description
1 polymer ?
#
loop_
_entity_poly.entity_id
_entity_poly.type
_entity_poly.pdbx_seq_one_letter_code
_entity_poly.pdbx_strand_id
1 'polypeptide(L)' 'MPISAAHKAAYMMGMEDKLGSLEAGKLADINVFSKNIFLHEEDLSSVETALTIFNSEIVYDKND' A
#
# COMPACT_ATOMS: atom_id res chain seq x y z
N MET A 1 13.09 -6.35 0.46
CA MET A 1 12.86 -5.13 -0.37
C MET A 1 11.37 -5.06 -0.75
N PRO A 2 10.50 -4.45 0.06
CA PRO A 2 9.04 -4.47 -0.16
C PRO A 2 8.53 -3.34 -1.07
N ILE A 3 9.42 -2.47 -1.57
CA ILE A 3 9.03 -1.26 -2.33
C ILE A 3 8.82 -1.56 -3.83
N SER A 4 9.21 -2.73 -4.35
CA SER A 4 9.33 -2.92 -5.80
C SER A 4 8.02 -2.85 -6.58
N ALA A 5 6.88 -3.29 -6.02
CA ALA A 5 5.61 -3.27 -6.73
C ALA A 5 5.01 -1.86 -6.81
N ALA A 6 4.95 -1.15 -5.68
CA ALA A 6 4.46 0.22 -5.62
C ALA A 6 5.37 1.18 -6.42
N HIS A 7 6.69 1.00 -6.31
CA HIS A 7 7.66 1.79 -7.07
C HIS A 7 7.60 1.50 -8.58
N LYS A 8 7.50 0.23 -9.01
CA LYS A 8 7.32 -0.09 -10.44
C LYS A 8 6.01 0.47 -10.99
N ALA A 9 4.92 0.41 -10.22
CA ALA A 9 3.64 1.01 -10.62
C ALA A 9 3.78 2.54 -10.78
N ALA A 10 4.39 3.22 -9.82
CA ALA A 10 4.66 4.65 -9.89
C ALA A 10 5.58 5.01 -11.07
N TYR A 11 6.64 4.24 -11.32
CA TYR A 11 7.56 4.40 -12.46
C TYR A 11 6.83 4.26 -13.80
N MET A 12 6.04 3.19 -13.97
CA MET A 12 5.26 2.96 -15.19
C MET A 12 4.23 4.06 -15.45
N MET A 13 3.73 4.71 -14.39
CA MET A 13 2.76 5.81 -14.48
C MET A 13 3.41 7.20 -14.53
N GLY A 14 4.74 7.30 -14.45
CA GLY A 14 5.44 8.60 -14.38
C GLY A 14 5.11 9.40 -13.11
N MET A 15 4.71 8.71 -12.03
CA MET A 15 4.26 9.29 -10.76
C MET A 15 5.26 9.07 -9.62
N GLU A 16 6.52 8.79 -9.92
CA GLU A 16 7.55 8.49 -8.91
C GLU A 16 7.78 9.61 -7.90
N ASP A 17 7.58 10.86 -8.34
CA ASP A 17 7.66 12.05 -7.48
C ASP A 17 6.49 12.15 -6.50
N LYS A 18 5.43 11.36 -6.71
CA LYS A 18 4.19 11.40 -5.93
C LYS A 18 3.86 10.09 -5.24
N LEU A 19 4.34 8.95 -5.73
CA LEU A 19 3.94 7.61 -5.34
C LEU A 19 5.14 6.65 -5.27
N GLY A 20 4.92 5.49 -4.66
CA GLY A 20 5.87 4.37 -4.73
C GLY A 20 6.97 4.36 -3.66
N SER A 21 7.03 5.34 -2.76
CA SER A 21 7.85 5.31 -1.54
C SER A 21 7.18 6.10 -0.40
N LEU A 22 7.48 5.73 0.86
CA LEU A 22 7.04 6.47 2.05
C LEU A 22 8.04 7.60 2.33
N GLU A 23 7.85 8.74 1.68
CA GLU A 23 8.67 9.96 1.85
C GLU A 23 7.76 11.17 2.13
N ALA A 24 8.23 12.11 2.95
CA ALA A 24 7.48 13.34 3.24
C ALA A 24 7.29 14.18 1.96
N GLY A 25 6.04 14.53 1.64
CA GLY A 25 5.68 15.28 0.43
C GLY A 25 5.10 14.43 -0.71
N LYS A 26 5.11 13.10 -0.59
CA LYS A 26 4.44 12.18 -1.53
C LYS A 26 3.01 11.84 -1.07
N LEU A 27 2.15 11.46 -2.00
CA LEU A 27 0.79 11.01 -1.70
C LEU A 27 0.87 9.69 -0.92
N ALA A 28 0.19 9.67 0.22
CA ALA A 28 0.17 8.53 1.12
C ALA A 28 -0.86 7.50 0.65
N ASP A 29 -0.50 6.72 -0.37
CA ASP A 29 -1.27 5.53 -0.76
C ASP A 29 -0.80 4.34 0.09
N ILE A 30 -1.56 4.05 1.15
CA ILE A 30 -1.18 3.07 2.18
C ILE A 30 -2.29 2.04 2.32
N ASN A 31 -1.91 0.76 2.22
CA ASN A 31 -2.76 -0.36 2.62
C ASN A 31 -2.20 -1.02 3.87
N VAL A 32 -3.08 -1.23 4.85
CA VAL A 32 -2.77 -1.97 6.09
C VAL A 32 -3.46 -3.32 6.01
N PHE A 33 -2.69 -4.38 6.17
CA PHE A 33 -3.17 -5.75 6.17
C PHE A 33 -3.26 -6.31 7.59
N SER A 34 -4.17 -7.26 7.82
CA SER A 34 -4.34 -7.95 9.10
C SER A 34 -3.16 -8.86 9.46
N LYS A 35 -2.32 -9.21 8.47
CA LYS A 35 -1.13 -10.04 8.63
C LYS A 35 0.01 -9.51 7.75
N ASN A 36 1.24 -9.88 8.11
CA ASN A 36 2.40 -9.60 7.28
C ASN A 36 2.42 -10.53 6.05
N ILE A 37 1.98 -10.01 4.91
CA ILE A 37 1.92 -10.74 3.63
C ILE A 37 3.26 -11.33 3.18
N PHE A 38 4.40 -10.78 3.63
CA PHE A 38 5.73 -11.27 3.27
C PHE A 38 6.14 -12.52 4.05
N LEU A 39 5.50 -12.78 5.20
CA LEU A 39 5.73 -14.00 6.00
C LEU A 39 4.67 -15.06 5.74
N HIS A 40 3.62 -14.70 5.00
CA HIS A 40 2.44 -15.53 4.74
C HIS A 40 2.14 -15.62 3.24
N GLU A 41 3.17 -15.66 2.38
CA GLU A 41 3.01 -15.68 0.92
C GLU A 41 2.20 -16.89 0.41
N GLU A 42 2.20 -18.02 1.13
CA GLU A 42 1.43 -19.22 0.78
C GLU A 42 -0.04 -19.15 1.21
N ASP A 43 -0.41 -18.17 2.06
CA ASP A 43 -1.75 -18.03 2.64
C ASP A 43 -2.26 -16.58 2.51
N LEU A 44 -2.03 -15.98 1.35
CA LEU A 44 -2.49 -14.62 1.06
C LEU A 44 -4.02 -14.49 1.07
N SER A 45 -4.75 -15.57 0.79
CA SER A 45 -6.21 -15.57 0.75
C SER A 45 -6.87 -15.38 2.12
N SER A 46 -6.17 -15.68 3.21
CA SER A 46 -6.64 -15.44 4.58
C SER A 46 -6.25 -14.07 5.14
N VAL A 47 -5.49 -13.29 4.36
CA VAL A 47 -5.10 -11.94 4.73
C VAL A 47 -6.21 -10.97 4.34
N GLU A 48 -6.60 -10.13 5.28
CA GLU A 48 -7.66 -9.14 5.08
C GLU A 48 -7.06 -7.74 5.08
N THR A 49 -7.68 -6.82 4.37
CA THR A 49 -7.38 -5.39 4.49
C THR A 49 -8.03 -4.85 5.76
N ALA A 50 -7.27 -4.12 6.57
CA ALA A 50 -7.76 -3.46 7.78
C ALA A 50 -8.05 -1.97 7.54
N LEU A 51 -7.24 -1.31 6.70
CA LEU A 51 -7.35 0.11 6.39
C LEU A 51 -6.77 0.38 5.00
N THR A 52 -7.44 1.21 4.21
CA THR A 52 -6.91 1.77 2.96
C THR A 52 -7.01 3.29 3.03
N ILE A 53 -5.85 3.92 2.92
CA ILE A 53 -5.72 5.37 2.72
C ILE A 53 -5.31 5.59 1.28
N PHE A 54 -6.08 6.39 0.56
CA PHE A 54 -5.80 6.73 -0.82
C PHE A 54 -5.96 8.24 -0.99
N ASN A 55 -4.97 8.89 -1.61
CA ASN A 55 -4.98 10.35 -1.79
C ASN A 55 -5.24 11.12 -0.46
N SER A 56 -4.64 10.65 0.64
CA SER A 56 -4.82 11.20 2.00
C SER A 56 -6.23 11.10 2.59
N GLU A 57 -7.15 10.35 1.97
CA GLU A 57 -8.47 10.05 2.51
C GLU A 57 -8.54 8.57 2.92
N ILE A 58 -9.23 8.30 4.04
CA ILE A 58 -9.58 6.92 4.41
C ILE A 58 -10.73 6.51 3.50
N VAL A 59 -10.46 5.58 2.58
CA VAL A 59 -11.47 5.05 1.64
C VAL A 59 -12.02 3.69 2.10
N TYR A 60 -11.37 3.07 3.07
CA TYR A 60 -11.81 1.82 3.69
C TYR A 60 -11.22 1.72 5.10
N ASP A 61 -12.07 1.46 6.10
CA ASP A 61 -11.68 1.05 7.45
C ASP A 61 -12.61 -0.09 7.88
N LYS A 62 -12.02 -1.17 8.38
CA LYS A 62 -12.79 -2.35 8.84
C LYS A 62 -13.59 -2.06 10.12
N ASN A 63 -13.23 -1.03 10.88
CA ASN A 63 -13.82 -0.71 12.19
C ASN A 63 -14.83 0.45 12.16
N ASP A 64 -15.07 1.07 11.00
CA ASP A 64 -16.06 2.14 10.80
C ASP A 64 -17.47 1.61 10.48
#